data_AF-A0A4R9KF11-F1
#
_entry.id   AF-A0A4R9KF11-F1
#
_cell.length_a   1.000
_cell.length_b   1.000
_cell.length_c   1.000
_cell.angle_alpha   90.00
_cell.angle_beta   90.00
_cell.angle_gamma   90.00
#
_symmetry.space_group_name_H-M   'P 1'
#
loop_
_entity.id
_entity.type
_entity.pdbx_description
1 polymer ?
#
loop_
_entity_poly.entity_id
_entity_poly.type
_entity_poly.pdbx_seq_one_letter_code
_entity_poly.pdbx_strand_id
1 'polypeptide(L)'
;MPYRKIVIAAVSLVLITLLVLFFTKQSSPGHPGHSSKNVLEEGLSLFSGFIGSKGSFSGGEEDGIVPASILKNETPDNLYWVAVATPKDPAERKAQVELLEHWATLHGKIYSGKATQKEIDEYFKAQIKLQEDQLELLHILEERYPDRIDDDRRRMITAGKELYSKKLKNVTEEYKKYSNETRERRL
;
A
#
# COMPACT_ATOMS: atom_id res chain seq x y z
N MET A 1 19.06 -30.13 19.12
CA MET A 1 18.24 -29.41 18.13
C MET A 1 18.95 -28.12 17.67
N PRO A 2 19.77 -28.14 16.59
CA PRO A 2 20.49 -26.95 16.11
C PRO A 2 20.08 -26.45 14.70
N TYR A 3 19.01 -26.97 14.09
CA TYR A 3 18.68 -26.66 12.69
C TYR A 3 18.01 -25.29 12.47
N ARG A 4 17.38 -24.70 13.50
CA ARG A 4 16.66 -23.42 13.36
C ARG A 4 17.55 -22.20 13.17
N LYS A 5 18.80 -22.22 13.68
CA LYS A 5 19.72 -21.08 13.55
C LYS A 5 20.41 -21.01 12.19
N ILE A 6 20.58 -22.16 11.52
CA ILE A 6 21.24 -22.24 10.21
C ILE A 6 20.33 -21.72 9.09
N VAL A 7 19.01 -21.95 9.21
CA VAL A 7 18.03 -21.49 8.21
C VAL A 7 17.92 -19.96 8.15
N ILE A 8 18.02 -19.28 9.30
CA ILE A 8 17.92 -17.80 9.36
C ILE A 8 19.15 -17.13 8.73
N ALA A 9 20.34 -17.71 8.91
CA ALA A 9 21.56 -17.18 8.31
C ALA A 9 21.58 -17.33 6.77
N ALA A 10 21.02 -18.42 6.23
CA ALA A 10 20.98 -18.65 4.79
C ALA A 10 20.01 -17.69 4.05
N VAL A 11 18.88 -17.34 4.67
CA VAL A 11 17.88 -16.43 4.07
C VAL A 11 18.41 -14.99 4.01
N SER A 12 19.18 -14.56 5.01
CA SER A 12 19.75 -13.22 5.07
C SER A 12 20.79 -12.97 3.96
N LEU A 13 21.61 -13.98 3.62
CA LEU A 13 22.62 -13.87 2.57
C LEU A 13 21.99 -13.75 1.16
N VAL A 14 20.85 -14.41 0.93
CA VAL A 14 20.09 -14.35 -0.33
C VAL A 14 19.42 -12.98 -0.53
N LEU A 15 18.92 -12.37 0.55
CA LEU A 15 18.33 -11.02 0.49
C LEU A 15 19.39 -9.94 0.19
N ILE A 16 20.58 -10.05 0.79
CA ILE A 16 21.67 -9.09 0.57
C ILE A 16 22.21 -9.19 -0.86
N THR A 17 22.32 -10.40 -1.43
CA THR A 17 22.77 -10.59 -2.81
C THR A 17 21.76 -10.10 -3.85
N LEU A 18 20.45 -10.25 -3.60
CA LEU A 18 19.40 -9.65 -4.42
C LEU A 18 19.44 -8.12 -4.39
N LEU A 19 19.77 -7.53 -3.24
CA LEU A 19 19.84 -6.08 -3.08
C LEU A 19 21.02 -5.50 -3.87
N VAL A 20 22.20 -6.11 -3.82
CA VAL A 20 23.40 -5.63 -4.54
C VAL A 20 23.25 -5.71 -6.06
N LEU A 21 22.55 -6.73 -6.59
CA LEU A 21 22.30 -6.85 -8.03
C LEU A 21 21.32 -5.80 -8.58
N PHE A 22 20.45 -5.25 -7.74
CA PHE A 22 19.53 -4.16 -8.12
C PHE A 22 20.24 -2.81 -8.23
N PHE A 23 21.32 -2.58 -7.47
CA PHE A 23 22.02 -1.28 -7.44
C PHE A 23 23.01 -1.06 -8.59
N THR A 24 23.37 -2.06 -9.39
CA THR A 24 24.41 -1.90 -10.43
C THR A 24 23.91 -1.62 -11.84
N LYS A 25 22.61 -1.39 -12.04
CA LYS A 25 22.09 -0.89 -13.31
C LYS A 25 21.31 0.41 -13.07
N GLN A 26 21.97 1.54 -13.31
CA GLN A 26 21.81 2.32 -14.55
C GLN A 26 22.25 3.77 -14.30
N SER A 27 23.27 4.20 -15.04
CA SER A 27 23.80 5.56 -15.03
C SER A 27 23.16 6.44 -16.11
N SER A 28 22.84 7.68 -15.72
CA SER A 28 22.80 8.92 -16.53
C SER A 28 21.49 9.31 -17.28
N PRO A 29 21.30 10.59 -17.70
CA PRO A 29 20.43 11.55 -16.98
C PRO A 29 19.39 12.24 -17.88
N GLY A 30 18.40 12.94 -17.28
CA GLY A 30 17.57 13.91 -18.02
C GLY A 30 16.20 14.20 -17.40
N HIS A 31 16.06 15.37 -16.76
CA HIS A 31 14.81 16.10 -16.57
C HIS A 31 14.40 16.81 -17.89
N PRO A 32 13.16 17.34 -18.09
CA PRO A 32 12.21 17.82 -17.07
C PRO A 32 10.71 17.51 -17.27
N GLY A 33 9.98 17.55 -16.15
CA GLY A 33 8.69 18.25 -16.02
C GLY A 33 7.49 17.81 -16.85
N HIS A 34 6.60 17.03 -16.23
CA HIS A 34 5.16 17.18 -16.45
C HIS A 34 4.41 16.81 -15.17
N SER A 35 3.73 17.79 -14.58
CA SER A 35 2.86 17.64 -13.42
C SER A 35 1.61 16.86 -13.82
N SER A 36 1.70 15.54 -13.82
CA SER A 36 0.52 14.68 -13.82
C SER A 36 -0.08 14.72 -12.43
N LYS A 37 -1.20 15.42 -12.27
CA LYS A 37 -2.03 15.33 -11.06
C LYS A 37 -2.46 13.88 -10.91
N ASN A 38 -1.85 13.19 -9.95
CA ASN A 38 -2.07 11.77 -9.71
C ASN A 38 -3.46 11.61 -9.08
N VAL A 39 -4.42 11.11 -9.87
CA VAL A 39 -5.75 10.66 -9.43
C VAL A 39 -5.67 9.65 -8.26
N LEU A 40 -4.50 9.03 -8.07
CA LEU A 40 -4.18 8.13 -6.97
C LEU A 40 -4.02 8.85 -5.61
N GLU A 41 -3.65 10.13 -5.58
CA GLU A 41 -3.49 10.90 -4.31
C GLU A 41 -4.84 11.32 -3.70
N GLU A 42 -5.85 11.63 -4.52
CA GLU A 42 -7.18 12.03 -4.04
C GLU A 42 -7.91 10.86 -3.33
N GLY A 43 -7.63 9.61 -3.73
CA GLY A 43 -8.25 8.43 -3.14
C GLY A 43 -7.63 7.95 -1.82
N LEU A 44 -6.40 8.37 -1.51
CA LEU A 44 -5.64 7.97 -0.31
C LEU A 44 -5.68 9.01 0.81
N SER A 45 -5.85 10.28 0.44
CA SER A 45 -5.90 11.41 1.38
C SER A 45 -7.07 11.35 2.36
N LEU A 46 -8.22 10.79 1.96
CA LEU A 46 -9.41 10.67 2.81
C LEU A 46 -9.24 9.79 4.06
N PHE A 47 -8.24 8.91 4.11
CA PHE A 47 -8.08 7.95 5.21
C PHE A 47 -6.86 8.20 6.10
N SER A 48 -5.86 8.92 5.59
CA SER A 48 -4.72 9.39 6.39
C SER A 48 -5.16 10.18 7.64
N GLY A 49 -6.27 10.94 7.52
CA GLY A 49 -6.88 11.66 8.64
C GLY A 49 -7.54 10.78 9.71
N PHE A 50 -7.87 9.52 9.42
CA PHE A 50 -8.65 8.64 10.30
C PHE A 50 -7.79 7.75 11.21
N ILE A 51 -6.70 7.18 10.69
CA ILE A 51 -5.78 6.30 11.47
C ILE A 51 -4.69 7.12 12.19
N GLY A 52 -4.82 8.44 12.21
CA GLY A 52 -3.89 9.32 12.89
C GLY A 52 -2.72 9.67 11.98
N SER A 53 -2.95 10.58 11.05
CA SER A 53 -1.99 11.62 10.68
C SER A 53 -2.57 12.60 9.64
N LYS A 54 -2.93 13.79 10.14
CA LYS A 54 -3.14 15.06 9.42
C LYS A 54 -4.19 15.10 8.30
N GLY A 55 -5.46 15.18 8.71
CA GLY A 55 -6.38 16.19 8.15
C GLY A 55 -6.36 17.41 9.08
N SER A 56 -6.46 18.62 8.55
CA SER A 56 -6.45 19.88 9.30
C SER A 56 -7.55 19.95 10.37
N PHE A 57 -7.24 19.50 11.59
CA PHE A 57 -7.95 19.85 12.81
C PHE A 57 -6.92 20.02 13.93
N SER A 58 -7.02 21.14 14.63
CA SER A 58 -6.15 21.52 15.73
C SER A 58 -6.42 20.63 16.94
N GLY A 59 -5.66 19.54 17.09
CA GLY A 59 -5.69 18.66 18.27
C GLY A 59 -4.40 17.85 18.33
N GLY A 60 -3.80 17.71 19.52
CA GLY A 60 -2.50 17.09 19.75
C GLY A 60 -2.41 15.62 19.31
N GLU A 61 -1.21 15.04 19.44
CA GLU A 61 -0.81 13.67 19.01
C GLU A 61 -1.63 12.50 19.61
N GLU A 62 -2.75 12.78 20.29
CA GLU A 62 -3.56 11.86 21.08
C GLU A 62 -5.01 11.67 20.57
N ASP A 63 -5.40 12.23 19.41
CA ASP A 63 -6.82 12.32 19.00
C ASP A 63 -7.31 11.24 17.98
N GLY A 64 -6.51 10.19 17.77
CA GLY A 64 -6.93 8.99 17.03
C GLY A 64 -7.70 8.01 17.94
N ILE A 65 -8.67 7.26 17.39
CA ILE A 65 -9.43 6.20 18.12
C ILE A 65 -8.48 5.28 18.87
N VAL A 66 -7.39 4.90 18.18
CA VAL A 66 -6.27 4.14 18.67
C VAL A 66 -4.99 4.78 18.13
N PRO A 67 -3.94 4.95 18.95
CA PRO A 67 -2.64 5.38 18.47
C PRO A 67 -2.13 4.53 17.30
N ALA A 68 -1.65 5.17 16.24
CA ALA A 68 -1.13 4.51 15.05
C ALA A 68 0.01 3.51 15.37
N SER A 69 0.79 3.77 16.44
CA SER A 69 1.84 2.85 16.91
C SER A 69 1.30 1.51 17.40
N ILE A 70 0.14 1.49 18.05
CA ILE A 70 -0.50 0.26 18.52
C ILE A 70 -0.94 -0.57 17.31
N LEU A 71 -1.66 0.05 16.37
CA LEU A 71 -2.10 -0.61 15.15
C LEU A 71 -0.91 -1.12 14.33
N LYS A 72 0.17 -0.33 14.20
CA LYS A 72 1.39 -0.74 13.48
C LYS A 72 2.10 -1.92 14.13
N ASN A 73 2.05 -2.03 15.46
CA ASN A 73 2.61 -3.18 16.17
C ASN A 73 1.77 -4.46 15.96
N GLU A 74 0.45 -4.32 15.79
CA GLU A 74 -0.44 -5.45 15.49
C GLU A 74 -0.38 -5.89 14.03
N THR A 75 -0.11 -4.96 13.11
CA THR A 75 -0.06 -5.22 11.66
C THR A 75 1.23 -4.70 11.02
N PRO A 76 2.42 -5.15 11.47
CA PRO A 76 3.70 -4.56 11.03
C PRO A 76 3.94 -4.71 9.52
N ASP A 77 3.37 -5.75 8.91
CA ASP A 77 3.53 -6.06 7.48
C ASP A 77 2.41 -5.47 6.59
N ASN A 78 1.53 -4.64 7.16
CA ASN A 78 0.40 -4.05 6.46
C ASN A 78 0.86 -2.88 5.56
N LEU A 79 0.49 -2.93 4.29
CA LEU A 79 0.96 -2.04 3.24
C LEU A 79 0.50 -0.59 3.44
N TYR A 80 -0.54 -0.36 4.25
CA TYR A 80 -0.96 0.98 4.66
C TYR A 80 0.21 1.77 5.26
N TRP A 81 1.05 1.13 6.09
CA TRP A 81 2.13 1.81 6.80
C TRP A 81 3.22 2.38 5.89
N VAL A 82 3.38 1.79 4.71
CA VAL A 82 4.40 2.20 3.74
C VAL A 82 3.80 3.07 2.64
N ALA A 83 2.59 2.73 2.18
CA ALA A 83 2.00 3.35 1.00
C ALA A 83 1.08 4.55 1.31
N VAL A 84 0.56 4.67 2.53
CA VAL A 84 -0.54 5.62 2.82
C VAL A 84 -0.35 6.41 4.10
N ALA A 85 0.17 5.78 5.16
CA ALA A 85 0.41 6.46 6.42
C ALA A 85 1.34 7.67 6.23
N THR A 86 1.11 8.76 6.99
CA THR A 86 1.99 9.92 6.89
C THR A 86 3.40 9.53 7.32
N PRO A 87 4.41 9.79 6.47
CA PRO A 87 5.80 9.52 6.80
C PRO A 87 6.26 10.32 8.02
N LYS A 88 7.00 9.66 8.93
CA LYS A 88 7.53 10.28 10.15
C LYS A 88 8.87 10.97 9.94
N ASP A 89 9.63 10.52 8.94
CA ASP A 89 10.95 11.06 8.64
C ASP A 89 11.19 11.17 7.11
N PRO A 90 12.28 11.87 6.69
CA PRO A 90 12.59 12.04 5.28
C PRO A 90 12.87 10.73 4.52
N ALA A 91 13.36 9.68 5.20
CA ALA A 91 13.66 8.40 4.57
C ALA A 91 12.36 7.62 4.29
N GLU A 92 11.44 7.57 5.25
CA GLU A 92 10.09 7.02 5.05
C GLU A 92 9.37 7.75 3.91
N ARG A 93 9.47 9.09 3.85
CA ARG A 93 8.85 9.88 2.78
C ARG A 93 9.43 9.51 1.42
N LYS A 94 10.75 9.43 1.32
CA LYS A 94 11.42 9.06 0.06
C LYS A 94 10.98 7.68 -0.41
N ALA A 95 10.97 6.68 0.49
CA ALA A 95 10.53 5.33 0.15
C ALA A 95 9.06 5.28 -0.32
N GLN A 96 8.18 6.04 0.34
CA GLN A 96 6.77 6.14 -0.06
C GLN A 96 6.62 6.78 -1.45
N VAL A 97 7.34 7.87 -1.74
CA VAL A 97 7.32 8.50 -3.07
C VAL A 97 7.80 7.53 -4.15
N GLU A 98 8.94 6.87 -3.93
CA GLU A 98 9.50 5.90 -4.90
C GLU A 98 8.52 4.75 -5.18
N LEU A 99 7.84 4.25 -4.14
CA LEU A 99 6.81 3.22 -4.28
C LEU A 99 5.62 3.70 -5.13
N LEU A 100 5.11 4.91 -4.85
CA LEU A 100 3.97 5.47 -5.58
C LEU A 100 4.32 5.80 -7.04
N GLU A 101 5.52 6.32 -7.30
CA GLU A 101 6.03 6.55 -8.66
C GLU A 101 6.19 5.25 -9.45
N HIS A 102 6.66 4.19 -8.81
CA HIS A 102 6.74 2.86 -9.41
C HIS A 102 5.34 2.34 -9.79
N TRP A 103 4.37 2.43 -8.88
CA TRP A 103 2.98 2.03 -9.18
C TRP A 103 2.36 2.88 -10.29
N ALA A 104 2.60 4.19 -10.31
CA ALA A 104 2.14 5.07 -11.38
C ALA A 104 2.75 4.68 -12.75
N THR A 105 4.04 4.30 -12.75
CA THR A 105 4.72 3.82 -13.95
C THR A 105 4.11 2.50 -14.46
N LEU A 106 3.87 1.54 -13.57
CA LEU A 106 3.20 0.28 -13.94
C LEU A 106 1.80 0.54 -14.47
N HIS A 107 1.01 1.36 -13.78
CA HIS A 107 -0.33 1.77 -14.21
C HIS A 107 -0.29 2.36 -15.63
N GLY A 108 0.60 3.31 -15.91
CA GLY A 108 0.77 3.89 -17.25
C GLY A 108 1.09 2.86 -18.33
N LYS A 109 1.94 1.87 -18.04
CA LYS A 109 2.26 0.77 -18.96
C LYS A 109 1.04 -0.13 -19.21
N ILE A 110 0.26 -0.44 -18.18
CA ILE A 110 -0.93 -1.31 -18.27
C ILE A 110 -1.98 -0.70 -19.20
N TYR A 111 -2.36 0.56 -18.97
CA TYR A 111 -3.39 1.22 -19.77
C TYR A 111 -2.92 1.66 -21.15
N SER A 112 -1.61 1.75 -21.38
CA SER A 112 -1.05 1.93 -22.74
C SER A 112 -0.82 0.61 -23.49
N GLY A 113 -1.14 -0.54 -22.89
CA GLY A 113 -0.95 -1.86 -23.50
C GLY A 113 0.52 -2.29 -23.64
N LYS A 114 1.44 -1.63 -22.91
CA LYS A 114 2.89 -1.87 -22.97
C LYS A 114 3.41 -2.73 -21.82
N ALA A 115 2.57 -3.04 -20.83
CA ALA A 115 2.96 -3.86 -19.68
C ALA A 115 3.12 -5.34 -20.07
N THR A 116 4.14 -5.99 -19.52
CA THR A 116 4.27 -7.44 -19.49
C THR A 116 3.29 -8.06 -18.49
N GLN A 117 3.01 -9.36 -18.61
CA GLN A 117 2.13 -10.05 -17.63
C GLN A 117 2.67 -9.95 -16.20
N LYS A 118 3.99 -9.98 -16.02
CA LYS A 118 4.62 -9.85 -14.71
C LYS A 118 4.35 -8.47 -14.10
N GLU A 119 4.45 -7.41 -14.89
CA GLU A 119 4.15 -6.03 -14.47
C GLU A 119 2.66 -5.83 -14.14
N ILE A 120 1.76 -6.46 -14.92
CA ILE A 120 0.32 -6.49 -14.62
C ILE A 120 0.08 -7.17 -13.26
N ASP A 121 0.64 -8.38 -13.07
CA ASP A 121 0.50 -9.13 -11.82
C ASP A 121 1.04 -8.35 -10.63
N GLU A 122 2.21 -7.71 -10.77
CA GLU A 122 2.85 -6.92 -9.73
C GLU A 122 1.96 -5.76 -9.28
N TYR A 123 1.47 -4.96 -10.24
CA TYR A 123 0.59 -3.84 -9.95
C TYR A 123 -0.70 -4.29 -9.26
N PHE A 124 -1.44 -5.20 -9.88
CA PHE A 124 -2.76 -5.58 -9.39
C PHE A 124 -2.70 -6.33 -8.05
N LYS A 125 -1.69 -7.18 -7.83
CA LYS A 125 -1.50 -7.84 -6.52
C LYS A 125 -1.19 -6.83 -5.42
N ALA A 126 -0.36 -5.82 -5.72
CA ALA A 126 -0.10 -4.74 -4.76
C ALA A 126 -1.36 -3.93 -4.44
N GLN A 127 -2.16 -3.59 -5.45
CA GLN A 127 -3.41 -2.85 -5.25
C GLN A 127 -4.46 -3.66 -4.47
N ILE A 128 -4.61 -4.95 -4.78
CA ILE A 128 -5.48 -5.88 -4.03
C ILE A 128 -5.06 -5.92 -2.56
N LYS A 129 -3.77 -6.20 -2.31
CA LYS A 129 -3.22 -6.28 -0.95
C LYS A 129 -3.43 -4.97 -0.19
N LEU A 130 -3.24 -3.82 -0.83
CA LEU A 130 -3.47 -2.52 -0.20
C LEU A 130 -4.94 -2.35 0.27
N GLN A 131 -5.92 -2.78 -0.54
CA GLN A 131 -7.33 -2.67 -0.14
C GLN A 131 -7.69 -3.66 0.98
N GLU A 132 -7.16 -4.89 0.92
CA GLU A 132 -7.31 -5.90 1.98
C GLU A 132 -6.74 -5.39 3.30
N ASP A 133 -5.57 -4.76 3.25
CA ASP A 133 -4.87 -4.21 4.39
C ASP A 133 -5.59 -3.01 5.02
N GLN A 134 -6.19 -2.16 4.20
CA GLN A 134 -7.01 -1.06 4.71
C GLN A 134 -8.31 -1.57 5.36
N LEU A 135 -8.91 -2.65 4.84
CA LEU A 135 -10.04 -3.32 5.48
C LEU A 135 -9.65 -3.96 6.81
N GLU A 136 -8.51 -4.66 6.85
CA GLU A 136 -8.00 -5.30 8.07
C GLU A 136 -7.90 -4.29 9.22
N LEU A 137 -7.32 -3.10 8.97
CA LEU A 137 -7.20 -2.06 9.99
C LEU A 137 -8.56 -1.60 10.53
N LEU A 138 -9.57 -1.50 9.66
CA LEU A 138 -10.94 -1.13 10.06
C LEU A 138 -11.63 -2.22 10.89
N HIS A 139 -11.42 -3.49 10.52
CA HIS A 139 -11.89 -4.62 11.31
C HIS A 139 -11.23 -4.65 12.68
N ILE A 140 -9.92 -4.44 12.75
CA ILE A 140 -9.18 -4.39 14.02
C ILE A 140 -9.73 -3.29 14.93
N LEU A 141 -9.97 -2.09 14.39
CA LEU A 141 -10.54 -0.99 15.16
C LEU A 141 -11.90 -1.38 15.75
N GLU A 142 -12.81 -1.91 14.92
CA GLU A 142 -14.16 -2.28 15.34
C GLU A 142 -14.20 -3.44 16.34
N GLU A 143 -13.38 -4.47 16.13
CA GLU A 143 -13.40 -5.71 16.90
C GLU A 143 -12.59 -5.62 18.19
N ARG A 144 -11.41 -4.98 18.15
CA ARG A 144 -10.49 -4.92 19.29
C ARG A 144 -10.65 -3.67 20.14
N TYR A 145 -11.20 -2.60 19.57
CA TYR A 145 -11.34 -1.31 20.25
C TYR A 145 -12.77 -0.75 20.21
N PRO A 146 -13.84 -1.55 20.43
CA PRO A 146 -15.22 -1.10 20.31
C PRO A 146 -15.58 0.03 21.28
N ASP A 147 -15.02 -0.01 22.50
CA ASP A 147 -15.27 0.97 23.56
C ASP A 147 -14.60 2.34 23.31
N ARG A 148 -13.68 2.40 22.34
CA ARG A 148 -13.01 3.64 21.93
C ARG A 148 -13.68 4.32 20.73
N ILE A 149 -14.74 3.69 20.19
CA ILE A 149 -15.44 4.14 18.98
C ILE A 149 -16.80 4.72 19.38
N ASP A 150 -16.89 6.06 19.35
CA ASP A 150 -18.16 6.77 19.41
C ASP A 150 -19.02 6.54 18.14
N ASP A 151 -20.28 6.98 18.16
CA ASP A 151 -21.23 6.73 17.08
C ASP A 151 -20.80 7.34 15.74
N ASP A 152 -20.18 8.52 15.74
CA ASP A 152 -19.72 9.19 14.53
C ASP A 152 -18.56 8.42 13.91
N ARG A 153 -17.59 8.04 14.74
CA ARG A 153 -16.45 7.22 14.33
C ARG A 153 -16.89 5.83 13.86
N ARG A 154 -17.94 5.25 14.45
CA ARG A 154 -18.53 3.99 13.99
C ARG A 154 -19.11 4.11 12.58
N ARG A 155 -19.80 5.21 12.28
CA ARG A 155 -20.32 5.50 10.93
C ARG A 155 -19.17 5.65 9.94
N MET A 156 -18.08 6.32 10.31
CA MET A 156 -16.89 6.44 9.47
C MET A 156 -16.22 5.09 9.20
N ILE A 157 -16.05 4.24 10.22
CA ILE A 157 -15.52 2.87 10.05
C ILE A 157 -16.39 2.07 9.10
N THR A 158 -17.71 2.15 9.27
CA THR A 158 -18.68 1.46 8.41
C THR A 158 -18.56 1.92 6.95
N ALA A 159 -18.52 3.23 6.72
CA ALA A 159 -18.35 3.81 5.39
C ALA A 159 -16.99 3.43 4.78
N GLY A 160 -15.92 3.42 5.57
CA GLY A 160 -14.59 2.97 5.16
C GLY A 160 -14.60 1.51 4.71
N LYS A 161 -15.22 0.62 5.48
CA LYS A 161 -15.34 -0.81 5.12
C LYS A 161 -16.11 -1.00 3.82
N GLU A 162 -17.21 -0.28 3.63
CA GLU A 162 -17.96 -0.32 2.38
C GLU A 162 -17.11 0.16 1.18
N LEU A 163 -16.43 1.29 1.33
CA LEU A 163 -15.56 1.86 0.31
C LEU A 163 -14.45 0.88 -0.10
N TYR A 164 -13.70 0.34 0.86
CA TYR A 164 -12.58 -0.54 0.57
C TYR A 164 -13.03 -1.91 0.08
N SER A 165 -14.18 -2.42 0.53
CA SER A 165 -14.78 -3.64 -0.05
C SER A 165 -15.13 -3.43 -1.52
N LYS A 166 -15.69 -2.27 -1.86
CA LYS A 166 -16.01 -1.92 -3.26
C LYS A 166 -14.74 -1.76 -4.09
N LYS A 167 -13.71 -1.07 -3.58
CA LYS A 167 -12.42 -0.92 -4.26
C LYS A 167 -11.76 -2.28 -4.49
N LEU A 168 -11.73 -3.15 -3.47
CA LEU A 168 -11.19 -4.52 -3.55
C LEU A 168 -11.91 -5.34 -4.62
N LYS A 169 -13.24 -5.28 -4.65
CA LYS A 169 -14.04 -5.95 -5.70
C LYS A 169 -13.65 -5.45 -7.08
N ASN A 170 -13.65 -4.13 -7.29
CA ASN A 170 -13.35 -3.52 -8.58
C ASN A 170 -11.95 -3.89 -9.09
N VAL A 171 -10.93 -3.76 -8.25
CA VAL A 171 -9.55 -4.07 -8.66
C VAL A 171 -9.36 -5.57 -8.93
N THR A 172 -10.06 -6.43 -8.21
CA THR A 172 -10.05 -7.88 -8.45
C THR A 172 -10.71 -8.24 -9.78
N GLU A 173 -11.83 -7.62 -10.10
CA GLU A 173 -12.53 -7.81 -11.39
C GLU A 173 -11.69 -7.31 -12.57
N GLU A 174 -11.05 -6.16 -12.41
CA GLU A 174 -10.15 -5.62 -13.41
C GLU A 174 -8.93 -6.52 -13.64
N TYR A 175 -8.31 -7.01 -12.56
CA TYR A 175 -7.20 -7.96 -12.67
C TYR A 175 -7.61 -9.24 -13.41
N LYS A 176 -8.82 -9.77 -13.12
CA LYS A 176 -9.37 -10.94 -13.83
C LYS A 176 -9.48 -10.69 -15.33
N LYS A 177 -9.94 -9.50 -15.75
CA LYS A 177 -10.01 -9.12 -17.16
C LYS A 177 -8.64 -9.21 -17.85
N TYR A 178 -7.61 -8.58 -17.27
CA TYR A 178 -6.26 -8.66 -17.83
C TYR A 178 -5.69 -10.08 -17.84
N SER A 179 -5.99 -10.89 -16.82
CA SER A 179 -5.54 -12.29 -16.77
C SER A 179 -6.18 -13.16 -17.86
N ASN A 180 -7.45 -12.91 -18.19
CA ASN A 180 -8.17 -13.61 -19.23
C ASN A 180 -7.72 -13.18 -20.64
N GLU A 181 -7.54 -11.88 -20.88
CA GLU A 181 -7.02 -11.38 -22.16
C GLU A 181 -5.64 -11.98 -22.49
N THR A 182 -4.76 -12.11 -21.50
CA THR A 182 -3.46 -12.75 -21.69
C THR A 182 -3.59 -14.23 -22.02
N ARG A 183 -4.60 -14.93 -21.46
CA ARG A 183 -4.86 -16.34 -21.79
C ARG A 183 -5.30 -16.48 -23.25
N GLU A 184 -6.21 -15.62 -23.70
CA GLU A 184 -6.72 -15.66 -25.09
C GLU A 184 -5.64 -15.34 -26.12
N ARG A 185 -4.71 -14.42 -25.84
CA ARG A 185 -3.58 -14.11 -26.75
C ARG A 185 -2.55 -15.24 -26.89
N ARG A 186 -2.59 -16.24 -26.02
CA ARG A 186 -1.66 -17.40 -26.03
C ARG A 186 -2.25 -18.63 -26.71
N LEU A 187 -3.54 -18.63 -27.02
CA LEU A 187 -4.25 -19.67 -27.76
C LEU A 187 -4.26 -19.33 -29.26
#